data_AF-A0A1T5FB92-F1
#
_entry.id   AF-A0A1T5FB92-F1
#
_cell.length_a   1.000
_cell.length_b   1.000
_cell.length_c   1.000
_cell.angle_alpha   90.00
_cell.angle_beta   90.00
_cell.angle_gamma   90.00
#
_symmetry.space_group_name_H-M   'P 1'
#
loop_
_entity.id
_entity.type
_entity.pdbx_description
1 polymer ?
#
loop_
_entity_poly.entity_id
_entity_poly.type
_entity_poly.pdbx_seq_one_letter_code
_entity_poly.pdbx_strand_id
1 'polypeptide(L)'
;MDDLFGAGRDNADGSDDFGAAEGAADESGHARGQARSAAGSASPRSPLAVRMRPRTLDDVVGQQHLLGQGSPLRQLAAGSDATGPAGPSSVILWGPPGTGKTTLAHVIAKGPGRKFVELSAITAGVKDVRRVMDEALTARDLFKTTTVLFLDEIHRFNKAQQDALLPGVENRWVVLVAATTENPSFSVVSPLLSRSLLLTLKPLTDADVEALLQRAVSDVRGLNGKAELSDDALAHLVRLSGGDARRALTALEAAAGVAFGDADDVDAADISKADTGTAGADAADPSTAGAHPGGAGEAEPVTIQLRHTERALDVASVRYDRAGDQHYDVASAFIKSIRGSDVDAALHYLARMLEAGEDPRFVARRIVISAAEDVGMADPTALQTAVAAAQAVQLIGMPEGRIILAEAVVHLATAPKSNAAYMGINQAIADVRAGLGNGIPAHLRDAHYPGSKQLGHGKGYKYAHDAPHAVATQQYPPDDLVGRNYYEPTGNGAERDIATRLERLRRIIRGT
;
A
#
# COMPACT_ATOMS: atom_id res chain seq x y z
N MET A 1 44.01 -46.08 2.30
CA MET A 1 42.81 -46.85 1.90
C MET A 1 41.67 -45.85 1.81
N ASP A 2 41.66 -44.91 0.87
CA ASP A 2 41.99 -44.93 -0.57
C ASP A 2 40.94 -45.62 -1.45
N ASP A 3 40.71 -44.95 -2.59
CA ASP A 3 40.05 -45.34 -3.83
C ASP A 3 38.52 -45.52 -3.87
N LEU A 4 37.90 -44.47 -4.41
CA LEU A 4 36.52 -44.45 -4.91
C LEU A 4 36.50 -43.68 -6.26
N PHE A 5 37.23 -44.20 -7.25
CA PHE A 5 37.21 -43.70 -8.64
C PHE A 5 37.38 -44.82 -9.69
N GLY A 6 36.40 -44.93 -10.59
CA GLY A 6 36.53 -45.52 -11.93
C GLY A 6 35.56 -44.74 -12.83
N ALA A 7 36.01 -43.85 -13.73
CA ALA A 7 36.79 -44.08 -14.96
C ALA A 7 35.91 -44.63 -16.11
N GLY A 8 35.65 -43.80 -17.12
CA GLY A 8 34.87 -44.13 -18.32
C GLY A 8 35.16 -43.16 -19.47
N ARG A 9 35.82 -43.68 -20.51
CA ARG A 9 36.43 -42.99 -21.68
C ARG A 9 36.25 -43.87 -22.93
N ASP A 10 36.29 -43.38 -24.17
CA ASP A 10 36.48 -42.04 -24.73
C ASP A 10 35.82 -42.02 -26.15
N ASN A 11 35.94 -40.90 -26.89
CA ASN A 11 35.65 -40.72 -28.34
C ASN A 11 34.17 -40.52 -28.73
N ALA A 12 33.75 -39.62 -29.64
CA ALA A 12 34.32 -38.91 -30.81
C ALA A 12 34.06 -39.56 -32.19
N ASP A 13 33.58 -38.69 -33.10
CA ASP A 13 33.84 -38.62 -34.56
C ASP A 13 32.70 -38.97 -35.58
N GLY A 14 32.74 -38.27 -36.73
CA GLY A 14 31.94 -38.46 -37.98
C GLY A 14 30.46 -38.00 -37.96
N SER A 15 29.90 -37.09 -38.78
CA SER A 15 30.07 -36.62 -40.18
C SER A 15 29.09 -37.24 -41.21
N ASP A 16 28.19 -36.37 -41.69
CA ASP A 16 27.62 -36.24 -43.05
C ASP A 16 26.64 -37.25 -43.71
N ASP A 17 25.61 -36.61 -44.28
CA ASP A 17 24.93 -36.84 -45.58
C ASP A 17 23.61 -37.64 -45.68
N PHE A 18 22.89 -37.32 -46.76
CA PHE A 18 21.64 -37.83 -47.34
C PHE A 18 20.30 -37.16 -46.97
N GLY A 19 19.85 -36.29 -47.87
CA GLY A 19 18.83 -36.76 -48.84
C GLY A 19 17.40 -36.25 -48.65
N ALA A 20 17.01 -35.29 -49.48
CA ALA A 20 15.64 -34.75 -49.60
C ALA A 20 14.56 -35.79 -50.00
N ALA A 21 13.31 -35.57 -49.58
CA ALA A 21 12.20 -35.23 -50.50
C ALA A 21 10.84 -34.98 -49.80
N GLU A 22 10.14 -33.96 -50.31
CA GLU A 22 8.67 -33.77 -50.40
C GLU A 22 7.74 -33.77 -49.15
N GLY A 23 6.85 -32.77 -49.12
CA GLY A 23 5.80 -32.61 -48.11
C GLY A 23 5.19 -31.21 -48.14
N ALA A 24 4.38 -30.90 -49.16
CA ALA A 24 3.75 -29.58 -49.30
C ALA A 24 2.55 -29.38 -48.35
N ALA A 25 2.51 -28.26 -47.62
CA ALA A 25 1.30 -27.69 -47.06
C ALA A 25 1.45 -26.17 -46.88
N ASP A 26 0.48 -25.42 -47.43
CA ASP A 26 0.32 -23.98 -47.23
C ASP A 26 -0.46 -23.74 -45.92
N GLU A 27 0.17 -23.10 -44.94
CA GLU A 27 -0.55 -22.47 -43.82
C GLU A 27 -0.07 -21.03 -43.63
N SER A 28 -0.73 -20.12 -44.35
CA SER A 28 -0.63 -18.67 -44.23
C SER A 28 -1.29 -18.10 -42.96
N GLY A 29 -0.90 -18.63 -41.79
CA GLY A 29 -1.35 -18.23 -40.46
C GLY A 29 -0.88 -16.84 -40.03
N HIS A 30 -1.60 -15.79 -40.46
CA HIS A 30 -1.33 -14.40 -40.07
C HIS A 30 -1.52 -14.16 -38.57
N ALA A 31 -0.44 -14.24 -37.79
CA ALA A 31 -0.38 -13.83 -36.39
C ALA A 31 -0.48 -12.30 -36.25
N ARG A 32 -1.67 -11.73 -36.51
CA ARG A 32 -2.00 -10.34 -36.18
C ARG A 32 -2.13 -10.19 -34.67
N GLY A 33 -0.99 -9.95 -34.02
CA GLY A 33 -0.94 -9.47 -32.64
C GLY A 33 -1.66 -8.13 -32.52
N GLN A 34 -2.94 -8.16 -32.14
CA GLN A 34 -3.71 -6.95 -31.88
C GLN A 34 -3.17 -6.26 -30.63
N ALA A 35 -2.35 -5.22 -30.85
CA ALA A 35 -2.11 -4.20 -29.85
C ALA A 35 -3.45 -3.56 -29.49
N ARG A 36 -4.05 -4.00 -28.38
CA ARG A 36 -5.28 -3.41 -27.84
C ARG A 36 -4.97 -1.97 -27.44
N SER A 37 -5.42 -1.01 -28.25
CA SER A 37 -5.45 0.39 -27.85
C SER A 37 -6.39 0.52 -26.65
N ALA A 38 -5.86 1.00 -25.53
CA ALA A 38 -6.60 1.16 -24.28
C ALA A 38 -7.53 2.40 -24.33
N ALA A 39 -8.41 2.47 -25.32
CA ALA A 39 -9.50 3.43 -25.40
C ALA A 39 -10.62 2.99 -24.46
N GLY A 40 -10.41 3.21 -23.15
CA GLY A 40 -11.35 2.80 -22.10
C GLY A 40 -12.63 3.62 -22.10
N SER A 41 -13.63 3.22 -22.90
CA SER A 41 -15.02 3.40 -22.52
C SER A 41 -15.29 2.45 -21.35
N ALA A 42 -15.66 3.00 -20.19
CA ALA A 42 -16.06 2.16 -19.06
C ALA A 42 -17.30 1.37 -19.46
N SER A 43 -17.23 0.04 -19.40
CA SER A 43 -18.39 -0.80 -19.68
C SER A 43 -19.48 -0.57 -18.62
N PRO A 44 -20.77 -0.80 -18.93
CA PRO A 44 -21.86 -0.63 -17.95
C PRO A 44 -21.72 -1.49 -16.68
N ARG A 45 -20.83 -2.51 -16.70
CA ARG A 45 -20.51 -3.40 -15.58
C ARG A 45 -19.22 -3.00 -14.82
N SER A 46 -18.63 -1.85 -15.12
CA SER A 46 -17.45 -1.35 -14.39
C SER A 46 -17.88 -0.78 -13.03
N PRO A 47 -17.09 -0.97 -11.95
CA PRO A 47 -17.44 -0.42 -10.63
C PRO A 47 -17.69 1.09 -10.65
N LEU A 48 -18.59 1.57 -9.79
CA LEU A 48 -19.00 2.97 -9.69
C LEU A 48 -17.79 3.89 -9.45
N ALA A 49 -16.83 3.46 -8.62
CA ALA A 49 -15.58 4.17 -8.37
C ALA A 49 -14.68 4.34 -9.63
N VAL A 50 -14.86 3.51 -10.66
CA VAL A 50 -14.18 3.64 -11.97
C VAL A 50 -15.01 4.53 -12.91
N ARG A 51 -16.34 4.35 -12.95
CA ARG A 51 -17.26 5.13 -13.79
C ARG A 51 -17.28 6.62 -13.40
N MET A 52 -17.25 6.91 -12.11
CA MET A 52 -17.28 8.26 -11.53
C MET A 52 -15.92 8.98 -11.52
N ARG A 53 -14.87 8.45 -12.15
CA ARG A 53 -13.59 9.16 -12.26
C ARG A 53 -13.78 10.53 -12.95
N PRO A 54 -13.33 11.64 -12.34
CA PRO A 54 -13.08 12.93 -13.00
C PRO A 54 -12.54 12.84 -14.43
N ARG A 55 -13.04 13.70 -15.31
CA ARG A 55 -12.54 13.90 -16.67
C ARG A 55 -11.60 15.10 -16.73
N THR A 56 -11.91 16.16 -15.98
CA THR A 56 -11.11 17.38 -15.84
C THR A 56 -10.58 17.54 -14.40
N LEU A 57 -9.73 18.54 -14.16
CA LEU A 57 -9.32 18.90 -12.80
C LEU A 57 -10.43 19.63 -12.03
N ASP A 58 -11.43 20.19 -12.73
CA ASP A 58 -12.56 20.90 -12.11
C ASP A 58 -13.65 19.90 -11.65
N ASP A 59 -13.66 18.68 -12.20
CA ASP A 59 -14.44 17.55 -11.69
C ASP A 59 -13.84 16.96 -10.39
N VAL A 60 -12.62 17.33 -10.00
CA VAL A 60 -11.95 16.76 -8.82
C VAL A 60 -12.55 17.37 -7.55
N VAL A 61 -12.95 16.48 -6.65
CA VAL A 61 -13.48 16.83 -5.33
C VAL A 61 -12.36 16.66 -4.30
N GLY A 62 -12.29 17.56 -3.32
CA GLY A 62 -11.13 17.77 -2.46
C GLY A 62 -9.88 18.32 -3.16
N GLN A 63 -8.77 18.37 -2.40
CA GLN A 63 -7.44 18.79 -2.85
C GLN A 63 -7.33 20.23 -3.40
N GLN A 64 -8.23 21.14 -3.04
CA GLN A 64 -8.24 22.53 -3.53
C GLN A 64 -6.93 23.28 -3.24
N HIS A 65 -6.19 22.90 -2.19
CA HIS A 65 -4.84 23.40 -1.88
C HIS A 65 -3.79 23.05 -2.96
N LEU A 66 -4.06 22.10 -3.86
CA LEU A 66 -3.22 21.74 -5.01
C LEU A 66 -3.82 22.20 -6.36
N LEU A 67 -5.10 22.62 -6.38
CA LEU A 67 -5.87 22.90 -7.61
C LEU A 67 -6.12 24.40 -7.86
N GLY A 68 -5.39 25.28 -7.20
CA GLY A 68 -5.40 26.72 -7.48
C GLY A 68 -4.96 27.06 -8.92
N GLN A 69 -5.32 28.27 -9.39
CA GLN A 69 -4.89 28.73 -10.72
C GLN A 69 -3.35 28.76 -10.81
N GLY A 70 -2.82 28.35 -11.96
CA GLY A 70 -1.37 28.27 -12.20
C GLY A 70 -0.64 27.16 -11.43
N SER A 71 -1.32 26.29 -10.66
CA SER A 71 -0.65 25.21 -9.92
C SER A 71 0.07 24.21 -10.83
N PRO A 72 1.09 23.49 -10.33
CA PRO A 72 1.79 22.47 -11.13
C PRO A 72 0.86 21.38 -11.68
N LEU A 73 -0.19 21.01 -10.95
CA LEU A 73 -1.20 20.07 -11.45
C LEU A 73 -1.97 20.64 -12.65
N ARG A 74 -2.39 21.91 -12.60
CA ARG A 74 -3.08 22.54 -13.72
C ARG A 74 -2.17 22.74 -14.93
N GLN A 75 -0.91 23.14 -14.72
CA GLN A 75 0.09 23.20 -15.80
C GLN A 75 0.33 21.82 -16.44
N LEU A 76 0.36 20.76 -15.64
CA LEU A 76 0.51 19.40 -16.14
C LEU A 76 -0.74 18.91 -16.89
N ALA A 77 -1.94 19.15 -16.40
CA ALA A 77 -3.18 18.76 -17.09
C ALA A 77 -3.45 19.57 -18.37
N ALA A 78 -2.98 20.82 -18.44
CA ALA A 78 -3.08 21.67 -19.63
C ALA A 78 -2.32 21.14 -20.87
N GLY A 79 -1.51 20.09 -20.74
CA GLY A 79 -1.01 19.38 -21.92
C GLY A 79 0.05 20.16 -22.69
N SER A 80 -0.22 20.39 -23.98
CA SER A 80 0.49 21.30 -24.89
C SER A 80 0.20 22.78 -24.64
N ASP A 81 -0.91 23.07 -23.96
CA ASP A 81 -1.51 24.41 -23.90
C ASP A 81 -1.07 25.16 -22.62
N ALA A 82 -0.11 24.58 -21.89
CA ALA A 82 0.48 25.12 -20.68
C ALA A 82 1.31 26.39 -20.97
N THR A 83 0.80 27.54 -20.56
CA THR A 83 1.46 28.84 -20.74
C THR A 83 2.51 29.09 -19.64
N GLY A 84 3.78 28.83 -19.94
CA GLY A 84 4.89 29.17 -19.05
C GLY A 84 6.28 28.77 -19.58
N PRO A 85 7.36 29.36 -19.04
CA PRO A 85 8.74 29.02 -19.43
C PRO A 85 9.25 27.69 -18.83
N ALA A 86 8.52 27.13 -17.85
CA ALA A 86 8.85 25.86 -17.22
C ALA A 86 8.12 24.70 -17.93
N GLY A 87 8.89 23.75 -18.46
CA GLY A 87 8.33 22.53 -19.04
C GLY A 87 7.70 21.59 -17.99
N PRO A 88 6.91 20.60 -18.42
CA PRO A 88 6.23 19.68 -17.51
C PRO A 88 7.22 18.94 -16.62
N SER A 89 7.07 19.09 -15.31
CA SER A 89 7.88 18.41 -14.29
C SER A 89 7.26 17.06 -13.91
N SER A 90 8.10 16.07 -13.62
CA SER A 90 7.63 14.81 -13.03
C SER A 90 6.99 15.07 -11.66
N VAL A 91 6.03 14.23 -11.26
CA VAL A 91 5.24 14.37 -10.03
C VAL A 91 5.20 13.06 -9.26
N ILE A 92 5.28 13.17 -7.94
CA ILE A 92 4.99 12.08 -7.00
C ILE A 92 3.76 12.50 -6.18
N LEU A 93 2.65 11.79 -6.35
CA LEU A 93 1.41 11.94 -5.61
C LEU A 93 1.47 11.06 -4.36
N TRP A 94 1.58 11.68 -3.18
CA TRP A 94 1.62 10.98 -1.90
C TRP A 94 0.36 11.26 -1.10
N GLY A 95 -0.25 10.21 -0.53
CA GLY A 95 -1.34 10.38 0.42
C GLY A 95 -2.05 9.06 0.75
N PRO A 96 -2.99 9.06 1.73
CA PRO A 96 -3.80 7.89 2.09
C PRO A 96 -4.54 7.24 0.90
N PRO A 97 -5.09 6.01 1.04
CA PRO A 97 -6.04 5.45 0.07
C PRO A 97 -7.25 6.40 -0.12
N GLY A 98 -8.00 6.21 -1.20
CA GLY A 98 -9.20 7.00 -1.52
C GLY A 98 -9.00 8.45 -1.95
N THR A 99 -7.92 9.10 -1.55
CA THR A 99 -7.66 10.55 -1.72
C THR A 99 -7.59 11.07 -3.16
N GLY A 100 -7.63 10.18 -4.17
CA GLY A 100 -7.68 10.56 -5.58
C GLY A 100 -6.36 10.46 -6.37
N LYS A 101 -5.31 9.81 -5.83
CA LYS A 101 -4.00 9.67 -6.51
C LYS A 101 -4.11 9.16 -7.97
N THR A 102 -4.64 7.95 -8.16
CA THR A 102 -4.86 7.34 -9.50
C THR A 102 -5.78 8.20 -10.38
N THR A 103 -6.74 8.89 -9.78
CA THR A 103 -7.68 9.80 -10.47
C THR A 103 -6.98 11.03 -11.02
N LEU A 104 -6.21 11.75 -10.20
CA LEU A 104 -5.43 12.92 -10.62
C LEU A 104 -4.43 12.54 -11.72
N ALA A 105 -3.75 11.41 -11.58
CA ALA A 105 -2.86 10.91 -12.62
C ALA A 105 -3.60 10.65 -13.95
N HIS A 106 -4.81 10.07 -13.90
CA HIS A 106 -5.62 9.82 -15.09
C HIS A 106 -6.15 11.10 -15.75
N VAL A 107 -6.42 12.15 -14.98
CA VAL A 107 -6.77 13.48 -15.53
C VAL A 107 -5.57 14.13 -16.20
N ILE A 108 -4.39 14.13 -15.55
CA ILE A 108 -3.13 14.65 -16.13
C ILE A 108 -2.76 13.91 -17.43
N ALA A 109 -2.98 12.60 -17.45
CA ALA A 109 -2.71 11.72 -18.58
C ALA A 109 -3.55 12.03 -19.84
N LYS A 110 -4.76 12.58 -19.66
CA LYS A 110 -5.70 12.89 -20.74
C LYS A 110 -5.52 14.29 -21.35
N GLY A 111 -4.52 15.05 -20.91
CA GLY A 111 -4.17 16.33 -21.52
C GLY A 111 -3.79 16.18 -23.01
N PRO A 112 -4.10 17.18 -23.86
CA PRO A 112 -3.85 17.11 -25.30
C PRO A 112 -2.35 16.94 -25.64
N GLY A 113 -2.09 16.28 -26.77
CA GLY A 113 -0.73 16.14 -27.34
C GLY A 113 0.19 15.12 -26.65
N ARG A 114 -0.34 14.18 -25.85
CA ARG A 114 0.47 13.25 -25.04
C ARG A 114 0.12 11.76 -25.29
N LYS A 115 1.14 10.89 -25.26
CA LYS A 115 0.98 9.42 -25.21
C LYS A 115 0.92 9.00 -23.74
N PHE A 116 -0.17 8.36 -23.32
CA PHE A 116 -0.24 7.77 -21.98
C PHE A 116 0.29 6.34 -21.97
N VAL A 117 1.11 6.01 -20.97
CA VAL A 117 1.56 4.64 -20.67
C VAL A 117 1.40 4.39 -19.18
N GLU A 118 0.68 3.33 -18.82
CA GLU A 118 0.53 2.86 -17.44
C GLU A 118 1.38 1.60 -17.23
N LEU A 119 2.16 1.58 -16.16
CA LEU A 119 2.90 0.40 -15.71
C LEU A 119 2.49 0.07 -14.26
N SER A 120 2.08 -1.17 -14.02
CA SER A 120 1.81 -1.68 -12.67
C SER A 120 3.14 -1.95 -11.95
N ALA A 121 3.39 -1.24 -10.84
CA ALA A 121 4.60 -1.45 -10.05
C ALA A 121 4.70 -2.84 -9.40
N ILE A 122 3.59 -3.59 -9.37
CA ILE A 122 3.51 -4.94 -8.80
C ILE A 122 4.03 -5.99 -9.79
N THR A 123 3.81 -5.79 -11.09
CA THR A 123 4.06 -6.83 -12.12
C THR A 123 5.13 -6.45 -13.14
N ALA A 124 5.45 -5.17 -13.31
CA ALA A 124 6.42 -4.73 -14.32
C ALA A 124 7.87 -4.99 -13.89
N GLY A 125 8.66 -5.69 -14.72
CA GLY A 125 10.08 -5.90 -14.48
C GLY A 125 10.95 -4.75 -15.00
N VAL A 126 12.27 -4.81 -14.73
CA VAL A 126 13.26 -3.85 -15.26
C VAL A 126 13.24 -3.81 -16.80
N LYS A 127 12.94 -4.93 -17.46
CA LYS A 127 12.81 -5.01 -18.93
C LYS A 127 11.62 -4.18 -19.44
N ASP A 128 10.49 -4.21 -18.75
CA ASP A 128 9.29 -3.46 -19.12
C ASP A 128 9.51 -1.96 -18.98
N VAL A 129 10.15 -1.54 -17.87
CA VAL A 129 10.54 -0.14 -17.65
C VAL A 129 11.44 0.36 -18.79
N ARG A 130 12.50 -0.38 -19.14
CA ARG A 130 13.41 -0.01 -20.25
C ARG A 130 12.68 0.08 -21.58
N ARG A 131 11.87 -0.93 -21.94
CA ARG A 131 11.06 -0.89 -23.17
C ARG A 131 10.20 0.37 -23.26
N VAL A 132 9.56 0.77 -22.17
CA VAL A 132 8.76 2.01 -22.12
C VAL A 132 9.64 3.26 -22.26
N MET A 133 10.86 3.28 -21.71
CA MET A 133 11.81 4.37 -21.92
C MET A 133 12.24 4.48 -23.39
N ASP A 134 12.55 3.35 -24.03
CA ASP A 134 12.98 3.30 -25.44
C ASP A 134 11.85 3.71 -26.39
N GLU A 135 10.62 3.25 -26.13
CA GLU A 135 9.42 3.69 -26.85
C GLU A 135 9.15 5.20 -26.67
N ALA A 136 9.37 5.73 -25.46
CA ALA A 136 9.13 7.14 -25.16
C ALA A 136 10.16 8.05 -25.82
N LEU A 137 11.44 7.67 -25.81
CA LEU A 137 12.52 8.33 -26.56
C LEU A 137 12.20 8.36 -28.06
N THR A 138 11.82 7.21 -28.62
CA THR A 138 11.41 7.09 -30.04
C THR A 138 10.21 8.00 -30.37
N ALA A 139 9.19 8.02 -29.52
CA ALA A 139 8.01 8.87 -29.70
C ALA A 139 8.32 10.38 -29.63
N ARG A 140 9.22 10.77 -28.72
CA ARG A 140 9.68 12.15 -28.56
C ARG A 140 10.51 12.59 -29.77
N ASP A 141 11.43 11.76 -30.25
CA ASP A 141 12.41 12.20 -31.25
C ASP A 141 11.81 12.26 -32.66
N LEU A 142 11.03 11.24 -33.05
CA LEU A 142 10.37 11.17 -34.37
C LEU A 142 9.07 11.98 -34.44
N PHE A 143 8.19 11.85 -33.44
CA PHE A 143 6.81 12.36 -33.50
C PHE A 143 6.54 13.55 -32.58
N LYS A 144 7.59 14.09 -31.91
CA LYS A 144 7.50 15.19 -30.93
C LYS A 144 6.43 14.99 -29.85
N THR A 145 6.06 13.75 -29.59
CA THR A 145 4.98 13.38 -28.68
C THR A 145 5.53 13.16 -27.29
N THR A 146 5.00 13.89 -26.30
CA THR A 146 5.42 13.70 -24.90
C THR A 146 4.76 12.46 -24.32
N THR A 147 5.53 11.56 -23.74
CA THR A 147 4.99 10.37 -23.06
C THR A 147 4.78 10.66 -21.57
N VAL A 148 3.56 10.42 -21.07
CA VAL A 148 3.26 10.42 -19.64
C VAL A 148 3.31 8.98 -19.15
N LEU A 149 4.27 8.69 -18.28
CA LEU A 149 4.37 7.38 -17.63
C LEU A 149 3.70 7.46 -16.26
N PHE A 150 2.62 6.69 -16.07
CA PHE A 150 2.00 6.50 -14.76
C PHE A 150 2.50 5.22 -14.08
N LEU A 151 2.88 5.35 -12.80
CA LEU A 151 3.24 4.27 -11.90
C LEU A 151 2.39 4.36 -10.63
N ASP A 152 1.41 3.47 -10.46
CA ASP A 152 0.71 3.34 -9.18
C ASP A 152 1.54 2.49 -8.20
N GLU A 153 1.49 2.86 -6.92
CA GLU A 153 2.27 2.28 -5.81
C GLU A 153 3.76 2.09 -6.10
N ILE A 154 4.47 3.17 -6.49
CA ILE A 154 5.91 3.17 -6.80
C ILE A 154 6.79 2.60 -5.67
N HIS A 155 6.32 2.59 -4.42
CA HIS A 155 7.00 1.93 -3.29
C HIS A 155 7.16 0.41 -3.47
N ARG A 156 6.45 -0.22 -4.42
CA ARG A 156 6.62 -1.63 -4.79
C ARG A 156 7.79 -1.88 -5.74
N PHE A 157 8.30 -0.85 -6.43
CA PHE A 157 9.51 -0.97 -7.23
C PHE A 157 10.75 -1.06 -6.36
N ASN A 158 11.55 -2.10 -6.58
CA ASN A 158 12.89 -2.21 -6.04
C ASN A 158 13.82 -1.16 -6.65
N LYS A 159 14.98 -0.96 -6.01
CA LYS A 159 15.97 0.05 -6.43
C LYS A 159 16.37 -0.07 -7.90
N ALA A 160 16.55 -1.28 -8.44
CA ALA A 160 16.95 -1.46 -9.84
C ALA A 160 15.85 -1.09 -10.86
N GLN A 161 14.57 -1.26 -10.50
CA GLN A 161 13.44 -0.76 -11.29
C GLN A 161 13.36 0.77 -11.24
N GLN A 162 13.63 1.39 -10.09
CA GLN A 162 13.65 2.84 -9.93
C GLN A 162 14.84 3.49 -10.66
N ASP A 163 16.05 2.92 -10.53
CA ASP A 163 17.25 3.40 -11.21
C ASP A 163 17.10 3.32 -12.75
N ALA A 164 16.31 2.36 -13.27
CA ALA A 164 15.98 2.26 -14.69
C ALA A 164 15.06 3.38 -15.21
N LEU A 165 14.38 4.12 -14.34
CA LEU A 165 13.57 5.31 -14.72
C LEU A 165 14.44 6.57 -14.87
N LEU A 166 15.61 6.62 -14.24
CA LEU A 166 16.40 7.84 -14.13
C LEU A 166 16.76 8.47 -15.48
N PRO A 167 17.25 7.73 -16.51
CA PRO A 167 17.60 8.33 -17.78
C PRO A 167 16.41 9.02 -18.46
N GLY A 168 15.21 8.43 -18.37
CA GLY A 168 13.99 8.97 -18.98
C GLY A 168 13.41 10.17 -18.24
N VAL A 169 13.56 10.23 -16.92
CA VAL A 169 13.17 11.39 -16.10
C VAL A 169 14.16 12.54 -16.27
N GLU A 170 15.47 12.25 -16.26
CA GLU A 170 16.55 13.23 -16.43
C GLU A 170 16.50 13.92 -17.79
N ASN A 171 16.43 13.14 -18.85
CA ASN A 171 16.49 13.62 -20.22
C ASN A 171 15.09 13.93 -20.80
N ARG A 172 14.05 13.91 -19.94
CA ARG A 172 12.64 14.18 -20.29
C ARG A 172 12.16 13.37 -21.50
N TRP A 173 12.45 12.07 -21.50
CA TRP A 173 11.81 11.10 -22.42
C TRP A 173 10.37 10.85 -21.96
N VAL A 174 10.16 10.82 -20.64
CA VAL A 174 8.85 10.72 -20.00
C VAL A 174 8.61 11.87 -19.02
N VAL A 175 7.36 12.26 -18.88
CA VAL A 175 6.85 12.94 -17.68
C VAL A 175 6.37 11.84 -16.74
N LEU A 176 7.07 11.60 -15.64
CA LEU A 176 6.68 10.59 -14.67
C LEU A 176 5.57 11.14 -13.78
N VAL A 177 4.49 10.39 -13.63
CA VAL A 177 3.46 10.59 -12.61
C VAL A 177 3.44 9.32 -11.75
N ALA A 178 4.05 9.38 -10.57
CA ALA A 178 4.06 8.27 -9.64
C ALA A 178 3.05 8.49 -8.52
N ALA A 179 2.45 7.43 -8.00
CA ALA A 179 1.58 7.46 -6.83
C ALA A 179 2.11 6.52 -5.73
N THR A 180 1.92 6.90 -4.47
CA THR A 180 2.24 6.04 -3.32
C THR A 180 1.38 6.36 -2.09
N THR A 181 1.02 5.32 -1.34
CA THR A 181 0.51 5.42 0.03
C THR A 181 1.62 5.57 1.08
N GLU A 182 2.77 4.93 0.87
CA GLU A 182 3.94 5.00 1.76
C GLU A 182 4.73 6.32 1.57
N ASN A 183 5.41 6.78 2.63
CA ASN A 183 6.20 8.03 2.60
C ASN A 183 7.35 7.95 1.57
N PRO A 184 7.35 8.82 0.53
CA PRO A 184 8.32 8.78 -0.55
C PRO A 184 9.79 8.89 -0.12
N SER A 185 10.10 9.55 1.00
CA SER A 185 11.49 9.70 1.46
C SER A 185 12.16 8.38 1.87
N PHE A 186 11.37 7.33 2.11
CA PHE A 186 11.85 5.99 2.43
C PHE A 186 11.69 5.01 1.27
N SER A 187 10.65 5.19 0.44
CA SER A 187 10.30 4.23 -0.62
C SER A 187 10.76 4.61 -2.02
N VAL A 188 11.18 5.86 -2.25
CA VAL A 188 11.66 6.35 -3.56
C VAL A 188 13.11 6.80 -3.46
N VAL A 189 13.95 6.43 -4.42
CA VAL A 189 15.36 6.81 -4.46
C VAL A 189 15.53 8.33 -4.58
N SER A 190 16.47 8.90 -3.82
CA SER A 190 16.74 10.34 -3.78
C SER A 190 16.93 11.01 -5.16
N PRO A 191 17.57 10.37 -6.16
CA PRO A 191 17.69 10.95 -7.50
C PRO A 191 16.35 11.13 -8.23
N LEU A 192 15.33 10.28 -8.01
CA LEU A 192 13.98 10.50 -8.55
C LEU A 192 13.25 11.60 -7.79
N LEU A 193 13.36 11.61 -6.46
CA LEU A 193 12.77 12.66 -5.61
C LEU A 193 13.28 14.05 -5.96
N SER A 194 14.60 14.21 -6.17
CA SER A 194 15.20 15.52 -6.49
C SER A 194 14.87 16.04 -7.91
N ARG A 195 14.16 15.24 -8.73
CA ARG A 195 13.75 15.55 -10.10
C ARG A 195 12.22 15.53 -10.27
N SER A 196 11.48 15.40 -9.17
CA SER A 196 10.02 15.30 -9.16
C SER A 196 9.40 16.24 -8.13
N LEU A 197 8.25 16.84 -8.45
CA LEU A 197 7.46 17.60 -7.49
C LEU A 197 6.68 16.64 -6.59
N LEU A 198 6.96 16.67 -5.29
CA LEU A 198 6.20 15.94 -4.29
C LEU A 198 4.91 16.69 -3.95
N LEU A 199 3.76 16.10 -4.23
CA LEU A 199 2.44 16.66 -3.94
C LEU A 199 1.72 15.79 -2.92
N THR A 200 1.34 16.39 -1.79
CA THR A 200 0.68 15.69 -0.67
C THR A 200 -0.83 15.87 -0.73
N LEU A 201 -1.55 14.77 -0.94
CA LEU A 201 -3.00 14.68 -0.92
C LEU A 201 -3.47 14.45 0.52
N LYS A 202 -4.55 15.12 0.90
CA LYS A 202 -5.20 14.99 2.21
C LYS A 202 -6.41 14.05 2.12
N PRO A 203 -6.86 13.42 3.23
CA PRO A 203 -8.20 12.82 3.30
C PRO A 203 -9.26 13.82 2.81
N LEU A 204 -10.34 13.32 2.19
CA LEU A 204 -11.48 14.16 1.85
C LEU A 204 -12.20 14.61 3.12
N THR A 205 -12.78 15.82 3.09
CA THR A 205 -13.69 16.27 4.15
C THR A 205 -15.06 15.62 4.01
N ASP A 206 -15.87 15.64 5.07
CA ASP A 206 -17.23 15.11 5.04
C ASP A 206 -18.06 15.74 3.90
N ALA A 207 -17.95 17.07 3.71
CA ALA A 207 -18.59 17.81 2.63
C ALA A 207 -18.07 17.45 1.22
N ASP A 208 -16.77 17.13 1.09
CA ASP A 208 -16.22 16.59 -0.16
C ASP A 208 -16.83 15.21 -0.48
N VAL A 209 -16.95 14.33 0.51
CA VAL A 209 -17.55 13.00 0.32
C VAL A 209 -19.04 13.11 0.00
N GLU A 210 -19.76 14.01 0.69
CA GLU A 210 -21.18 14.29 0.45
C GLU A 210 -21.42 14.74 -1.00
N ALA A 211 -20.69 15.76 -1.47
CA ALA A 211 -20.80 16.26 -2.84
C ALA A 211 -20.42 15.19 -3.89
N LEU A 212 -19.47 14.31 -3.58
CA LEU A 212 -19.11 13.18 -4.44
C LEU A 212 -20.26 12.14 -4.54
N LEU A 213 -20.92 11.83 -3.41
CA LEU A 213 -22.03 10.87 -3.36
C LEU A 213 -23.27 11.42 -4.09
N GLN A 214 -23.68 12.66 -3.81
CA GLN A 214 -24.79 13.33 -4.51
C GLN A 214 -24.56 13.38 -6.03
N ARG A 215 -23.32 13.66 -6.46
CA ARG A 215 -22.93 13.60 -7.87
C ARG A 215 -22.96 12.18 -8.45
N ALA A 216 -22.58 11.17 -7.68
CA ALA A 216 -22.63 9.77 -8.13
C ALA A 216 -24.04 9.23 -8.28
N VAL A 217 -25.00 9.76 -7.53
CA VAL A 217 -26.42 9.47 -7.69
C VAL A 217 -26.98 10.09 -8.99
N SER A 218 -26.69 11.37 -9.23
CA SER A 218 -27.27 12.14 -10.34
C SER A 218 -26.56 11.99 -11.70
N ASP A 219 -25.23 11.80 -11.74
CA ASP A 219 -24.47 11.71 -13.00
C ASP A 219 -24.87 10.47 -13.82
N VAL A 220 -24.98 10.66 -15.15
CA VAL A 220 -25.31 9.60 -16.14
C VAL A 220 -24.37 8.40 -16.07
N ARG A 221 -23.12 8.60 -15.65
CA ARG A 221 -22.12 7.54 -15.45
C ARG A 221 -22.34 6.75 -14.17
N GLY A 222 -23.01 7.37 -13.19
CA GLY A 222 -23.24 6.87 -11.85
C GLY A 222 -24.52 6.04 -11.76
N LEU A 223 -25.50 6.52 -10.98
CA LEU A 223 -26.84 5.92 -10.91
C LEU A 223 -27.84 6.58 -11.87
N ASN A 224 -27.44 7.62 -12.61
CA ASN A 224 -28.27 8.28 -13.64
C ASN A 224 -29.65 8.72 -13.11
N GLY A 225 -29.71 9.22 -11.86
CA GLY A 225 -30.96 9.66 -11.23
C GLY A 225 -31.99 8.54 -10.99
N LYS A 226 -31.62 7.25 -11.11
CA LYS A 226 -32.52 6.11 -10.84
C LYS A 226 -32.68 5.77 -9.36
N ALA A 227 -31.94 6.45 -8.51
CA ALA A 227 -31.96 6.29 -7.06
C ALA A 227 -31.84 7.67 -6.42
N GLU A 228 -32.23 7.77 -5.15
CA GLU A 228 -32.02 8.93 -4.30
C GLU A 228 -31.44 8.47 -2.95
N LEU A 229 -30.75 9.35 -2.23
CA LEU A 229 -30.23 9.06 -0.89
C LEU A 229 -31.09 9.78 0.15
N SER A 230 -31.55 9.06 1.18
CA SER A 230 -32.07 9.71 2.38
C SER A 230 -30.93 10.36 3.18
N ASP A 231 -31.23 11.44 3.92
CA ASP A 231 -30.25 12.17 4.73
C ASP A 231 -29.47 11.24 5.69
N ASP A 232 -30.17 10.32 6.35
CA ASP A 232 -29.55 9.33 7.24
C ASP A 232 -28.59 8.38 6.50
N ALA A 233 -28.95 7.93 5.29
CA ALA A 233 -28.12 7.06 4.47
C ALA A 233 -26.87 7.80 3.96
N LEU A 234 -27.04 9.04 3.50
CA LEU A 234 -25.96 9.92 3.08
C LEU A 234 -24.98 10.19 4.24
N ALA A 235 -25.49 10.60 5.40
CA ALA A 235 -24.67 10.88 6.58
C ALA A 235 -23.96 9.60 7.10
N HIS A 236 -24.59 8.43 6.99
CA HIS A 236 -23.98 7.14 7.34
C HIS A 236 -22.84 6.77 6.37
N LEU A 237 -23.06 6.90 5.05
CA LEU A 237 -22.03 6.66 4.03
C LEU A 237 -20.84 7.61 4.16
N VAL A 238 -21.09 8.90 4.47
CA VAL A 238 -20.04 9.89 4.73
C VAL A 238 -19.18 9.47 5.93
N ARG A 239 -19.79 9.16 7.09
CA ARG A 239 -19.06 8.71 8.28
C ARG A 239 -18.23 7.44 8.03
N LEU A 240 -18.79 6.46 7.32
CA LEU A 240 -18.10 5.20 7.00
C LEU A 240 -16.92 5.38 6.04
N SER A 241 -16.94 6.42 5.21
CA SER A 241 -15.88 6.65 4.22
C SER A 241 -14.52 6.91 4.87
N GLY A 242 -14.47 7.54 6.05
CA GLY A 242 -13.23 8.02 6.66
C GLY A 242 -12.43 8.98 5.75
N GLY A 243 -13.10 9.69 4.83
CA GLY A 243 -12.45 10.51 3.81
C GLY A 243 -11.89 9.74 2.60
N ASP A 244 -12.22 8.45 2.44
CA ASP A 244 -11.88 7.62 1.28
C ASP A 244 -13.01 7.64 0.23
N ALA A 245 -12.75 8.31 -0.90
CA ALA A 245 -13.68 8.41 -2.04
C ALA A 245 -14.05 7.06 -2.68
N ARG A 246 -13.12 6.10 -2.70
CA ARG A 246 -13.33 4.78 -3.29
C ARG A 246 -14.25 3.97 -2.38
N ARG A 247 -14.02 4.02 -1.07
CA ARG A 247 -14.87 3.38 -0.05
C ARG A 247 -16.29 3.93 -0.09
N ALA A 248 -16.45 5.26 -0.13
CA ALA A 248 -17.75 5.92 -0.26
C ALA A 248 -18.53 5.43 -1.50
N LEU A 249 -17.88 5.44 -2.67
CA LEU A 249 -18.53 5.02 -3.93
C LEU A 249 -18.81 3.51 -3.99
N THR A 250 -17.96 2.67 -3.40
CA THR A 250 -18.23 1.22 -3.31
C THR A 250 -19.37 0.91 -2.34
N ALA A 251 -19.46 1.60 -1.20
CA ALA A 251 -20.56 1.46 -0.26
C ALA A 251 -21.90 1.94 -0.87
N LEU A 252 -21.89 3.05 -1.62
CA LEU A 252 -23.04 3.52 -2.39
C LEU A 252 -23.48 2.51 -3.46
N GLU A 253 -22.54 1.93 -4.21
CA GLU A 253 -22.85 0.92 -5.25
C GLU A 253 -23.48 -0.35 -4.63
N ALA A 254 -22.99 -0.78 -3.47
CA ALA A 254 -23.56 -1.92 -2.74
C ALA A 254 -24.95 -1.60 -2.15
N ALA A 255 -25.13 -0.43 -1.54
CA ALA A 255 -26.42 0.02 -0.98
C ALA A 255 -27.48 0.20 -2.07
N ALA A 256 -27.11 0.76 -3.22
CA ALA A 256 -27.97 0.83 -4.40
C ALA A 256 -28.37 -0.58 -4.87
N GLY A 257 -27.42 -1.53 -4.93
CA GLY A 257 -27.71 -2.92 -5.29
C GLY A 257 -28.73 -3.60 -4.37
N VAL A 258 -28.65 -3.35 -3.05
CA VAL A 258 -29.65 -3.83 -2.08
C VAL A 258 -31.00 -3.13 -2.30
N ALA A 259 -31.01 -1.81 -2.48
CA ALA A 259 -32.24 -1.04 -2.64
C ALA A 259 -33.01 -1.41 -3.92
N PHE A 260 -32.32 -1.62 -5.05
CA PHE A 260 -32.94 -2.09 -6.29
C PHE A 260 -33.48 -3.53 -6.15
N GLY A 261 -32.73 -4.43 -5.48
CA GLY A 261 -33.21 -5.79 -5.22
C GLY A 261 -34.48 -5.82 -4.33
N ASP A 262 -34.51 -5.01 -3.27
CA ASP A 262 -35.69 -4.86 -2.42
C ASP A 262 -36.90 -4.24 -3.18
N ALA A 263 -36.67 -3.42 -4.21
CA ALA A 263 -37.73 -2.88 -5.05
C ALA A 263 -38.28 -3.94 -6.04
N ASP A 264 -37.39 -4.65 -6.74
CA ASP A 264 -37.75 -5.73 -7.66
C ASP A 264 -38.55 -6.86 -6.95
N ASP A 265 -38.17 -7.20 -5.70
CA ASP A 265 -38.88 -8.19 -4.86
C ASP A 265 -40.28 -7.72 -4.43
N VAL A 266 -40.48 -6.41 -4.22
CA VAL A 266 -41.79 -5.83 -3.86
C VAL A 266 -42.72 -5.81 -5.07
N ASP A 267 -42.23 -5.41 -6.24
CA ASP A 267 -42.99 -5.45 -7.49
C ASP A 267 -43.44 -6.89 -7.83
N ALA A 268 -42.54 -7.87 -7.67
CA ALA A 268 -42.89 -9.28 -7.84
C ALA A 268 -43.95 -9.77 -6.83
N ALA A 269 -43.88 -9.32 -5.59
CA ALA A 269 -44.84 -9.69 -4.55
C ALA A 269 -46.24 -9.11 -4.81
N ASP A 270 -46.36 -7.87 -5.29
CA ASP A 270 -47.68 -7.28 -5.58
C ASP A 270 -48.30 -7.80 -6.88
N ILE A 271 -47.49 -8.18 -7.89
CA ILE A 271 -47.96 -8.99 -9.03
C ILE A 271 -48.57 -10.33 -8.54
N SER A 272 -47.92 -11.00 -7.57
CA SER A 272 -48.42 -12.28 -7.05
C SER A 272 -49.73 -12.17 -6.24
N LYS A 273 -50.02 -11.01 -5.64
CA LYS A 273 -51.30 -10.75 -4.95
C LYS A 273 -52.43 -10.43 -5.92
N ALA A 274 -52.13 -9.74 -7.03
CA ALA A 274 -53.13 -9.43 -8.05
C ALA A 274 -53.75 -10.69 -8.69
N ASP A 275 -52.99 -11.79 -8.79
CA ASP A 275 -53.42 -13.04 -9.45
C ASP A 275 -54.22 -14.01 -8.52
N THR A 276 -54.58 -13.57 -7.30
CA THR A 276 -55.39 -14.39 -6.36
C THR A 276 -56.80 -13.83 -6.09
N GLY A 277 -57.21 -12.82 -6.87
CA GLY A 277 -58.52 -12.17 -6.76
C GLY A 277 -59.67 -12.89 -7.49
N THR A 278 -60.28 -13.88 -6.84
CA THR A 278 -61.64 -14.43 -7.12
C THR A 278 -61.97 -14.92 -8.54
N ALA A 279 -62.07 -16.24 -8.68
CA ALA A 279 -62.80 -16.85 -9.80
C ALA A 279 -64.32 -16.63 -9.65
N GLY A 280 -64.94 -16.04 -10.68
CA GLY A 280 -66.39 -15.95 -10.87
C GLY A 280 -66.67 -16.06 -12.37
N ALA A 281 -67.54 -17.00 -12.77
CA ALA A 281 -67.75 -17.35 -14.17
C ALA A 281 -68.64 -16.36 -14.92
N ASP A 282 -68.32 -16.06 -16.17
CA ASP A 282 -69.15 -16.43 -17.32
C ASP A 282 -68.39 -16.18 -18.65
N ALA A 283 -68.81 -16.85 -19.73
CA ALA A 283 -68.07 -16.92 -20.99
C ALA A 283 -68.75 -16.15 -22.14
N ALA A 284 -67.99 -15.32 -22.88
CA ALA A 284 -68.33 -14.90 -24.24
C ALA A 284 -67.12 -14.34 -25.07
N ASP A 285 -67.02 -14.83 -26.31
CA ASP A 285 -66.58 -14.17 -27.56
C ASP A 285 -65.20 -13.46 -27.68
N PRO A 286 -64.30 -13.90 -28.59
CA PRO A 286 -63.02 -13.23 -28.85
C PRO A 286 -63.08 -12.25 -30.04
N SER A 287 -63.58 -11.02 -29.83
CA SER A 287 -63.20 -9.89 -30.70
C SER A 287 -63.32 -8.51 -30.05
N THR A 288 -62.19 -7.82 -29.88
CA THR A 288 -62.01 -6.39 -30.21
C THR A 288 -60.56 -5.97 -30.00
N ALA A 289 -59.97 -5.32 -31.00
CA ALA A 289 -58.69 -4.65 -30.83
C ALA A 289 -58.92 -3.32 -30.08
N GLY A 290 -58.26 -3.15 -28.93
CA GLY A 290 -58.21 -1.91 -28.18
C GLY A 290 -56.76 -1.51 -27.94
N ALA A 291 -56.29 -0.47 -28.63
CA ALA A 291 -54.91 0.00 -28.48
C ALA A 291 -54.74 0.77 -27.17
N HIS A 292 -53.95 0.25 -26.24
CA HIS A 292 -53.39 1.05 -25.16
C HIS A 292 -52.14 1.79 -25.67
N PRO A 293 -52.08 3.13 -25.59
CA PRO A 293 -50.88 3.87 -25.93
C PRO A 293 -49.80 3.62 -24.88
N GLY A 294 -48.56 3.41 -25.31
CA GLY A 294 -47.43 3.24 -24.42
C GLY A 294 -47.13 4.53 -23.66
N GLY A 295 -47.51 4.59 -22.38
CA GLY A 295 -46.94 5.52 -21.42
C GLY A 295 -45.67 4.90 -20.84
N ALA A 296 -44.50 5.33 -21.31
CA ALA A 296 -43.26 5.07 -20.59
C ALA A 296 -43.28 5.94 -19.32
N GLY A 297 -43.81 5.38 -18.23
CA GLY A 297 -43.63 5.98 -16.91
C GLY A 297 -42.14 6.03 -16.60
N GLU A 298 -41.61 7.22 -16.33
CA GLU A 298 -40.31 7.35 -15.69
C GLU A 298 -40.45 6.72 -14.31
N ALA A 299 -39.85 5.54 -14.12
CA ALA A 299 -39.90 4.82 -12.86
C ALA A 299 -39.35 5.72 -11.74
N GLU A 300 -40.11 5.87 -10.66
CA GLU A 300 -39.70 6.72 -9.54
C GLU A 300 -38.32 6.27 -8.99
N PRO A 301 -37.44 7.22 -8.63
CA PRO A 301 -36.10 6.89 -8.19
C PRO A 301 -36.13 6.10 -6.87
N VAL A 302 -35.44 4.97 -6.84
CA VAL A 302 -35.41 4.09 -5.68
C VAL A 302 -34.67 4.78 -4.51
N THR A 303 -35.39 5.05 -3.42
CA THR A 303 -34.81 5.68 -2.23
C THR A 303 -33.91 4.71 -1.47
N ILE A 304 -32.61 5.00 -1.43
CA ILE A 304 -31.61 4.32 -0.61
C ILE A 304 -31.73 4.85 0.82
N GLN A 305 -32.21 3.98 1.71
CA GLN A 305 -32.41 4.22 3.13
C GLN A 305 -31.24 3.67 3.97
N LEU A 306 -31.13 4.10 5.23
CA LEU A 306 -30.11 3.63 6.18
C LEU A 306 -30.05 2.09 6.27
N ARG A 307 -31.20 1.41 6.32
CA ARG A 307 -31.27 -0.07 6.33
C ARG A 307 -30.58 -0.73 5.14
N HIS A 308 -30.57 -0.07 3.97
CA HIS A 308 -29.95 -0.58 2.75
C HIS A 308 -28.42 -0.42 2.82
N THR A 309 -27.93 0.66 3.42
CA THR A 309 -26.48 0.87 3.64
C THR A 309 -25.96 -0.10 4.72
N GLU A 310 -26.70 -0.29 5.81
CA GLU A 310 -26.37 -1.26 6.87
C GLU A 310 -26.32 -2.70 6.33
N ARG A 311 -27.38 -3.17 5.66
CA ARG A 311 -27.44 -4.53 5.07
C ARG A 311 -26.40 -4.73 3.97
N ALA A 312 -26.07 -3.69 3.20
CA ALA A 312 -25.00 -3.75 2.21
C ALA A 312 -23.62 -3.94 2.86
N LEU A 313 -23.40 -3.41 4.08
CA LEU A 313 -22.14 -3.59 4.82
C LEU A 313 -22.05 -5.00 5.41
N ASP A 314 -23.14 -5.61 5.86
CA ASP A 314 -23.13 -7.02 6.28
C ASP A 314 -22.76 -7.95 5.12
N VAL A 315 -23.26 -7.70 3.90
CA VAL A 315 -22.90 -8.47 2.70
C VAL A 315 -21.51 -8.12 2.15
N ALA A 316 -21.07 -6.86 2.28
CA ALA A 316 -19.75 -6.43 1.84
C ALA A 316 -18.62 -6.78 2.83
N SER A 317 -18.89 -6.88 4.14
CA SER A 317 -17.91 -7.23 5.17
C SER A 317 -17.30 -8.63 4.94
N VAL A 318 -18.11 -9.57 4.44
CA VAL A 318 -17.68 -10.92 4.02
C VAL A 318 -16.72 -10.89 2.81
N ARG A 319 -16.55 -9.73 2.14
CA ARG A 319 -15.64 -9.56 1.01
C ARG A 319 -14.58 -8.47 1.17
N TYR A 320 -14.75 -7.48 2.05
CA TYR A 320 -13.94 -6.26 2.03
C TYR A 320 -14.00 -5.40 3.32
N ASP A 321 -13.23 -5.75 4.37
CA ASP A 321 -12.71 -4.72 5.29
C ASP A 321 -11.20 -4.87 5.53
N ARG A 322 -10.47 -3.79 5.24
CA ARG A 322 -9.02 -3.66 5.43
C ARG A 322 -8.60 -2.19 5.53
N ALA A 323 -9.54 -1.28 5.82
CA ALA A 323 -9.35 0.16 5.58
C ALA A 323 -10.25 1.10 6.43
N GLY A 324 -10.67 0.70 7.63
CA GLY A 324 -11.38 1.57 8.58
C GLY A 324 -10.62 1.78 9.90
N ASP A 325 -11.06 2.76 10.71
CA ASP A 325 -10.47 2.99 12.04
C ASP A 325 -10.53 1.75 12.95
N GLN A 326 -11.54 0.88 12.76
CA GLN A 326 -11.60 -0.42 13.43
C GLN A 326 -10.37 -1.30 13.19
N HIS A 327 -9.73 -1.25 12.01
CA HIS A 327 -8.45 -1.97 11.78
C HIS A 327 -7.37 -1.46 12.76
N TYR A 328 -7.23 -0.15 12.91
CA TYR A 328 -6.27 0.44 13.84
C TYR A 328 -6.65 0.16 15.29
N ASP A 329 -7.92 0.28 15.66
CA ASP A 329 -8.38 -0.01 17.02
C ASP A 329 -8.19 -1.49 17.39
N VAL A 330 -8.49 -2.42 16.49
CA VAL A 330 -8.27 -3.85 16.68
C VAL A 330 -6.76 -4.16 16.73
N ALA A 331 -5.95 -3.63 15.81
CA ALA A 331 -4.49 -3.81 15.83
C ALA A 331 -3.79 -3.10 17.00
N SER A 332 -4.46 -2.13 17.62
CA SER A 332 -4.03 -1.40 18.82
C SER A 332 -4.43 -2.17 20.08
N ALA A 333 -5.66 -2.68 20.14
CA ALA A 333 -6.14 -3.54 21.22
C ALA A 333 -5.40 -4.89 21.26
N PHE A 334 -5.08 -5.47 20.10
CA PHE A 334 -4.21 -6.63 19.96
C PHE A 334 -2.86 -6.44 20.67
N ILE A 335 -2.11 -5.39 20.31
CA ILE A 335 -0.80 -5.13 20.91
C ILE A 335 -0.93 -4.69 22.38
N LYS A 336 -1.99 -3.94 22.75
CA LYS A 336 -2.27 -3.66 24.18
C LYS A 336 -2.55 -4.93 24.98
N SER A 337 -3.19 -5.94 24.41
CA SER A 337 -3.46 -7.22 25.07
C SER A 337 -2.17 -8.01 25.27
N ILE A 338 -1.32 -8.09 24.23
CA ILE A 338 0.03 -8.68 24.35
C ILE A 338 0.84 -7.96 25.44
N ARG A 339 0.92 -6.62 25.39
CA ARG A 339 1.61 -5.77 26.38
C ARG A 339 1.07 -5.94 27.80
N GLY A 340 -0.26 -6.08 27.94
CA GLY A 340 -0.96 -6.35 29.19
C GLY A 340 -0.84 -7.78 29.70
N SER A 341 -0.20 -8.67 28.92
CA SER A 341 -0.10 -10.12 29.19
C SER A 341 -1.44 -10.86 29.23
N ASP A 342 -2.46 -10.34 28.55
CA ASP A 342 -3.75 -11.01 28.36
C ASP A 342 -3.68 -11.85 27.08
N VAL A 343 -3.40 -13.15 27.26
CA VAL A 343 -3.24 -14.12 26.17
C VAL A 343 -4.57 -14.34 25.43
N ASP A 344 -5.67 -14.44 26.17
CA ASP A 344 -6.99 -14.76 25.62
C ASP A 344 -7.53 -13.59 24.78
N ALA A 345 -7.41 -12.35 25.29
CA ALA A 345 -7.72 -11.16 24.52
C ALA A 345 -6.80 -11.01 23.30
N ALA A 346 -5.50 -11.25 23.43
CA ALA A 346 -4.56 -11.16 22.32
C ALA A 346 -4.89 -12.17 21.20
N LEU A 347 -5.23 -13.42 21.55
CA LEU A 347 -5.69 -14.43 20.60
C LEU A 347 -7.05 -14.08 19.99
N HIS A 348 -7.97 -13.51 20.75
CA HIS A 348 -9.27 -13.04 20.24
C HIS A 348 -9.10 -11.90 19.22
N TYR A 349 -8.26 -10.89 19.51
CA TYR A 349 -7.99 -9.81 18.55
C TYR A 349 -7.18 -10.30 17.34
N LEU A 350 -6.29 -11.29 17.51
CA LEU A 350 -5.63 -11.96 16.38
C LEU A 350 -6.66 -12.63 15.47
N ALA A 351 -7.54 -13.47 16.02
CA ALA A 351 -8.59 -14.13 15.26
C ALA A 351 -9.48 -13.12 14.53
N ARG A 352 -9.90 -12.04 15.22
CA ARG A 352 -10.70 -10.97 14.61
C ARG A 352 -10.01 -10.31 13.41
N MET A 353 -8.70 -10.04 13.48
CA MET A 353 -7.96 -9.52 12.31
C MET A 353 -7.91 -10.54 11.16
N LEU A 354 -7.68 -11.82 11.46
CA LEU A 354 -7.56 -12.86 10.43
C LEU A 354 -8.90 -13.13 9.73
N GLU A 355 -10.01 -13.21 10.46
CA GLU A 355 -11.36 -13.36 9.90
C GLU A 355 -11.80 -12.11 9.11
N ALA A 356 -11.38 -10.91 9.52
CA ALA A 356 -11.57 -9.68 8.74
C ALA A 356 -10.72 -9.64 7.44
N GLY A 357 -9.80 -10.60 7.22
CA GLY A 357 -8.97 -10.63 6.02
C GLY A 357 -7.76 -9.70 6.07
N GLU A 358 -7.24 -9.41 7.26
CA GLU A 358 -6.02 -8.60 7.45
C GLU A 358 -4.79 -9.20 6.75
N ASP A 359 -3.76 -8.41 6.41
CA ASP A 359 -2.52 -8.98 5.88
C ASP A 359 -1.81 -9.82 6.97
N PRO A 360 -1.57 -11.13 6.77
CA PRO A 360 -0.79 -11.92 7.72
C PRO A 360 0.61 -11.32 7.95
N ARG A 361 1.16 -10.62 6.95
CA ARG A 361 2.43 -9.90 7.06
C ARG A 361 2.30 -8.59 7.85
N PHE A 362 1.13 -7.96 7.89
CA PHE A 362 0.88 -6.82 8.78
C PHE A 362 0.85 -7.30 10.24
N VAL A 363 0.07 -8.34 10.53
CA VAL A 363 -0.01 -8.96 11.86
C VAL A 363 1.39 -9.41 12.32
N ALA A 364 2.13 -10.12 11.46
CA ALA A 364 3.50 -10.56 11.76
C ALA A 364 4.45 -9.39 12.05
N ARG A 365 4.39 -8.27 11.29
CA ARG A 365 5.18 -7.06 11.59
C ARG A 365 4.83 -6.48 12.96
N ARG A 366 3.55 -6.46 13.35
CA ARG A 366 3.12 -5.95 14.66
C ARG A 366 3.62 -6.84 15.82
N ILE A 367 3.62 -8.16 15.64
CA ILE A 367 4.22 -9.13 16.58
C ILE A 367 5.74 -8.88 16.72
N VAL A 368 6.47 -8.76 15.62
CA VAL A 368 7.94 -8.48 15.63
C VAL A 368 8.27 -7.17 16.34
N ILE A 369 7.48 -6.11 16.13
CA ILE A 369 7.65 -4.83 16.86
C ILE A 369 7.40 -5.04 18.36
N SER A 370 6.31 -5.69 18.73
CA SER A 370 5.95 -5.93 20.15
C SER A 370 7.00 -6.77 20.88
N ALA A 371 7.60 -7.77 20.23
CA ALA A 371 8.72 -8.52 20.80
C ALA A 371 9.91 -7.62 21.18
N ALA A 372 10.20 -6.57 20.41
CA ALA A 372 11.30 -5.64 20.68
C ALA A 372 10.92 -4.47 21.60
N GLU A 373 9.66 -4.00 21.55
CA GLU A 373 9.14 -2.84 22.30
C GLU A 373 8.62 -3.21 23.70
N ASP A 374 7.89 -4.33 23.81
CA ASP A 374 7.12 -4.70 25.02
C ASP A 374 7.77 -5.82 25.85
N VAL A 375 8.58 -6.67 25.21
CA VAL A 375 9.29 -7.80 25.85
C VAL A 375 10.79 -7.51 25.95
N GLY A 376 11.41 -7.07 24.87
CA GLY A 376 12.79 -6.59 24.86
C GLY A 376 13.79 -7.63 25.33
N MET A 377 14.65 -7.26 26.28
CA MET A 377 15.66 -8.15 26.84
C MET A 377 15.18 -8.96 28.05
N ALA A 378 13.95 -8.74 28.52
CA ALA A 378 13.37 -9.56 29.60
C ALA A 378 13.14 -11.00 29.13
N ASP A 379 12.86 -11.21 27.84
CA ASP A 379 13.03 -12.48 27.15
C ASP A 379 13.72 -12.28 25.78
N PRO A 380 15.04 -12.53 25.70
CA PRO A 380 15.82 -12.39 24.46
C PRO A 380 15.39 -13.33 23.32
N THR A 381 14.58 -14.36 23.60
CA THR A 381 14.10 -15.30 22.58
C THR A 381 12.87 -14.79 21.83
N ALA A 382 12.07 -13.90 22.44
CA ALA A 382 10.79 -13.44 21.87
C ALA A 382 10.93 -12.82 20.47
N LEU A 383 12.00 -12.05 20.21
CA LEU A 383 12.25 -11.48 18.88
C LEU A 383 12.62 -12.57 17.86
N GLN A 384 13.34 -13.61 18.27
CA GLN A 384 13.67 -14.74 17.41
C GLN A 384 12.41 -15.54 17.06
N THR A 385 11.56 -15.84 18.04
CA THR A 385 10.24 -16.47 17.82
C THR A 385 9.38 -15.65 16.85
N ALA A 386 9.27 -14.33 17.08
CA ALA A 386 8.47 -13.44 16.24
C ALA A 386 8.99 -13.37 14.79
N VAL A 387 10.32 -13.32 14.58
CA VAL A 387 10.92 -13.31 13.24
C VAL A 387 10.75 -14.67 12.55
N ALA A 388 10.93 -15.78 13.27
CA ALA A 388 10.70 -17.12 12.73
C ALA A 388 9.23 -17.31 12.31
N ALA A 389 8.29 -16.87 13.13
CA ALA A 389 6.86 -16.87 12.81
C ALA A 389 6.57 -16.00 11.57
N ALA A 390 7.13 -14.79 11.49
CA ALA A 390 6.96 -13.90 10.33
C ALA A 390 7.51 -14.48 9.02
N GLN A 391 8.59 -15.26 9.08
CA GLN A 391 9.14 -15.98 7.93
C GLN A 391 8.30 -17.21 7.57
N ALA A 392 7.92 -18.03 8.55
CA ALA A 392 7.13 -19.23 8.33
C ALA A 392 5.74 -18.91 7.75
N VAL A 393 5.09 -17.82 8.19
CA VAL A 393 3.84 -17.30 7.59
C VAL A 393 4.01 -16.92 6.11
N GLN A 394 5.17 -16.40 5.70
CA GLN A 394 5.45 -16.09 4.28
C GLN A 394 5.68 -17.35 3.44
N LEU A 395 6.24 -18.41 4.04
CA LEU A 395 6.52 -19.67 3.37
C LEU A 395 5.28 -20.58 3.25
N ILE A 396 4.41 -20.55 4.25
CA ILE A 396 3.28 -21.48 4.39
C ILE A 396 1.95 -20.84 3.92
N GLY A 397 1.77 -19.53 4.11
CA GLY A 397 0.53 -18.84 3.76
C GLY A 397 -0.63 -19.11 4.73
N MET A 398 -1.85 -18.84 4.28
CA MET A 398 -3.09 -19.00 5.05
C MET A 398 -3.95 -20.11 4.43
N PRO A 399 -4.73 -20.87 5.22
CA PRO A 399 -5.07 -20.60 6.62
C PRO A 399 -4.05 -21.09 7.66
N GLU A 400 -3.10 -21.96 7.35
CA GLU A 400 -2.18 -22.60 8.31
C GLU A 400 -1.34 -21.61 9.12
N GLY A 401 -0.93 -20.49 8.50
CA GLY A 401 -0.20 -19.40 9.15
C GLY A 401 -0.88 -18.82 10.40
N ARG A 402 -2.20 -18.99 10.57
CA ARG A 402 -2.92 -18.59 11.80
C ARG A 402 -2.37 -19.29 13.05
N ILE A 403 -1.93 -20.54 12.92
CA ILE A 403 -1.43 -21.36 14.04
C ILE A 403 -0.07 -20.81 14.50
N ILE A 404 0.79 -20.47 13.53
CA ILE A 404 2.13 -19.92 13.73
C ILE A 404 2.05 -18.51 14.35
N LEU A 405 1.11 -17.69 13.88
CA LEU A 405 0.83 -16.38 14.48
C LEU A 405 0.32 -16.53 15.92
N ALA A 406 -0.57 -17.50 16.19
CA ALA A 406 -1.08 -17.76 17.53
C ALA A 406 0.02 -18.21 18.51
N GLU A 407 0.92 -19.11 18.08
CA GLU A 407 2.07 -19.56 18.87
C GLU A 407 2.97 -18.39 19.28
N ALA A 408 3.33 -17.52 18.33
CA ALA A 408 4.13 -16.32 18.62
C ALA A 408 3.40 -15.34 19.55
N VAL A 409 2.07 -15.17 19.39
CA VAL A 409 1.26 -14.33 20.28
C VAL A 409 1.22 -14.88 21.71
N VAL A 410 1.07 -16.20 21.89
CA VAL A 410 1.11 -16.84 23.22
C VAL A 410 2.49 -16.65 23.86
N HIS A 411 3.58 -16.83 23.11
CA HIS A 411 4.94 -16.54 23.61
C HIS A 411 5.04 -15.11 24.11
N LEU A 412 4.76 -14.10 23.26
CA LEU A 412 4.92 -12.70 23.63
C LEU A 412 3.97 -12.25 24.75
N ALA A 413 2.73 -12.73 24.78
CA ALA A 413 1.76 -12.39 25.81
C ALA A 413 2.15 -12.99 27.18
N THR A 414 2.66 -14.22 27.23
CA THR A 414 3.15 -14.84 28.48
C THR A 414 4.56 -14.40 28.90
N ALA A 415 5.36 -13.84 27.98
CA ALA A 415 6.72 -13.41 28.27
C ALA A 415 6.81 -12.29 29.34
N PRO A 416 7.88 -12.25 30.15
CA PRO A 416 8.16 -11.12 31.03
C PRO A 416 8.33 -9.83 30.22
N LYS A 417 7.71 -8.73 30.69
CA LYS A 417 7.66 -7.45 29.94
C LYS A 417 8.81 -6.52 30.30
N SER A 418 9.38 -5.86 29.29
CA SER A 418 10.32 -4.75 29.44
C SER A 418 10.34 -3.89 28.17
N ASN A 419 10.24 -2.57 28.38
CA ASN A 419 10.51 -1.56 27.36
C ASN A 419 11.86 -0.85 27.58
N ALA A 420 12.75 -1.38 28.43
CA ALA A 420 14.00 -0.72 28.82
C ALA A 420 14.92 -0.38 27.62
N ALA A 421 15.02 -1.28 26.65
CA ALA A 421 15.78 -1.06 25.43
C ALA A 421 15.14 0.03 24.53
N TYR A 422 13.81 0.00 24.39
CA TYR A 422 13.02 0.99 23.66
C TYR A 422 13.13 2.39 24.27
N MET A 423 13.01 2.50 25.59
CA MET A 423 13.17 3.77 26.30
C MET A 423 14.60 4.31 26.17
N GLY A 424 15.62 3.43 26.29
CA GLY A 424 17.01 3.82 26.17
C GLY A 424 17.39 4.39 24.79
N ILE A 425 16.91 3.78 23.69
CA ILE A 425 17.17 4.33 22.35
C ILE A 425 16.41 5.66 22.13
N ASN A 426 15.19 5.79 22.65
CA ASN A 426 14.43 7.04 22.56
C ASN A 426 15.08 8.19 23.33
N GLN A 427 15.63 7.94 24.52
CA GLN A 427 16.40 8.92 25.28
C GLN A 427 17.68 9.34 24.54
N ALA A 428 18.44 8.38 23.99
CA ALA A 428 19.63 8.68 23.21
C ALA A 428 19.32 9.50 21.94
N ILE A 429 18.21 9.20 21.25
CA ILE A 429 17.72 9.99 20.10
C ILE A 429 17.31 11.41 20.54
N ALA A 430 16.67 11.56 21.70
CA ALA A 430 16.29 12.87 22.22
C ALA A 430 17.53 13.74 22.52
N ASP A 431 18.57 13.17 23.11
CA ASP A 431 19.82 13.87 23.42
C ASP A 431 20.57 14.29 22.16
N VAL A 432 20.67 13.42 21.14
CA VAL A 432 21.23 13.77 19.83
C VAL A 432 20.43 14.90 19.16
N ARG A 433 19.09 14.89 19.26
CA ARG A 433 18.23 15.97 18.74
C ARG A 433 18.36 17.27 19.53
N ALA A 434 18.70 17.22 20.81
CA ALA A 434 19.03 18.37 21.64
C ALA A 434 20.45 18.92 21.36
N GLY A 435 21.23 18.27 20.49
CA GLY A 435 22.60 18.67 20.15
C GLY A 435 23.65 18.22 21.17
N LEU A 436 23.35 17.23 22.01
CA LEU A 436 24.32 16.57 22.88
C LEU A 436 25.08 15.46 22.14
N GLY A 437 26.26 15.09 22.64
CA GLY A 437 27.10 14.05 22.06
C GLY A 437 27.91 14.52 20.85
N ASN A 438 28.26 15.80 20.79
CA ASN A 438 28.99 16.36 19.66
C ASN A 438 30.44 15.87 19.60
N GLY A 439 30.72 15.03 18.60
CA GLY A 439 32.05 14.49 18.32
C GLY A 439 32.32 13.16 19.02
N ILE A 440 33.43 12.53 18.66
CA ILE A 440 33.85 11.22 19.17
C ILE A 440 35.14 11.41 19.99
N PRO A 441 35.31 10.76 21.16
CA PRO A 441 36.57 10.77 21.90
C PRO A 441 37.75 10.35 21.02
N ALA A 442 38.88 11.06 21.09
CA ALA A 442 39.96 10.94 20.10
C ALA A 442 40.53 9.51 19.97
N HIS A 443 40.60 8.76 21.08
CA HIS A 443 41.04 7.37 21.11
C HIS A 443 40.05 6.37 20.49
N LEU A 444 38.80 6.77 20.20
CA LEU A 444 37.80 5.92 19.51
C LEU A 444 37.59 6.29 18.04
N ARG A 445 38.28 7.32 17.55
CA ARG A 445 38.22 7.71 16.13
C ARG A 445 39.05 6.77 15.26
N ASP A 446 38.62 6.60 14.01
CA ASP A 446 39.36 5.82 13.02
C ASP A 446 40.79 6.32 12.86
N ALA A 447 41.74 5.37 12.90
CA ALA A 447 43.16 5.58 12.78
C ALA A 447 43.73 5.12 11.42
N HIS A 448 42.92 4.51 10.55
CA HIS A 448 43.41 3.82 9.35
C HIS A 448 43.59 4.70 8.10
N TYR A 449 43.11 5.95 8.11
CA TYR A 449 43.23 6.87 6.97
C TYR A 449 44.48 7.79 7.02
N PRO A 450 44.99 8.28 5.87
CA PRO A 450 46.15 9.18 5.83
C PRO A 450 45.92 10.49 6.63
N GLY A 451 46.83 10.78 7.56
CA GLY A 451 46.76 11.98 8.43
C GLY A 451 46.18 11.72 9.83
N SER A 452 45.53 10.57 10.07
CA SER A 452 44.98 10.19 11.38
C SER A 452 45.98 10.33 12.54
N LYS A 453 47.23 9.90 12.32
CA LYS A 453 48.33 9.95 13.30
C LYS A 453 48.75 11.37 13.68
N GLN A 454 48.61 12.34 12.76
CA GLN A 454 48.90 13.75 13.04
C GLN A 454 47.75 14.41 13.83
N LEU A 455 46.51 13.95 13.61
CA LEU A 455 45.31 14.35 14.35
C LEU A 455 45.15 13.62 15.70
N GLY A 456 46.06 12.71 16.05
CA GLY A 456 46.04 11.95 17.31
C GLY A 456 44.92 10.90 17.40
N HIS A 457 44.26 10.56 16.30
CA HIS A 457 43.15 9.59 16.29
C HIS A 457 43.63 8.17 16.65
N GLY A 458 42.82 7.45 17.42
CA GLY A 458 43.12 6.10 17.94
C GLY A 458 44.26 6.04 18.97
N LYS A 459 44.98 7.15 19.22
CA LYS A 459 46.08 7.19 20.19
C LYS A 459 45.51 7.04 21.61
N GLY A 460 45.98 6.02 22.34
CA GLY A 460 45.50 5.71 23.68
C GLY A 460 44.25 4.82 23.73
N TYR A 461 43.80 4.28 22.59
CA TYR A 461 42.77 3.25 22.56
C TYR A 461 43.19 2.04 23.39
N LYS A 462 42.31 1.57 24.29
CA LYS A 462 42.52 0.31 25.01
C LYS A 462 41.71 -0.78 24.32
N TYR A 463 42.39 -1.74 23.70
CA TYR A 463 41.74 -2.88 23.09
C TYR A 463 41.10 -3.76 24.17
N ALA A 464 39.79 -4.00 24.06
CA ALA A 464 39.03 -4.60 25.15
C ALA A 464 39.48 -6.03 25.49
N HIS A 465 39.88 -6.83 24.50
CA HIS A 465 40.30 -8.22 24.71
C HIS A 465 41.62 -8.37 25.47
N ASP A 466 42.49 -7.35 25.48
CA ASP A 466 43.74 -7.35 26.24
C ASP A 466 43.52 -6.93 27.71
N ALA A 467 42.35 -6.38 28.04
CA ALA A 467 41.99 -5.97 29.38
C ALA A 467 41.39 -7.14 30.20
N PRO A 468 41.52 -7.12 31.55
CA PRO A 468 40.88 -8.10 32.41
C PRO A 468 39.38 -8.28 32.10
N HIS A 469 38.93 -9.54 32.09
CA HIS A 469 37.55 -9.92 31.73
C HIS A 469 37.09 -9.50 30.31
N ALA A 470 38.02 -9.13 29.43
CA ALA A 470 37.76 -8.54 28.11
C ALA A 470 36.98 -7.20 28.17
N VAL A 471 37.17 -6.39 29.22
CA VAL A 471 36.48 -5.11 29.43
C VAL A 471 37.49 -4.02 29.79
N ALA A 472 37.66 -3.03 28.91
CA ALA A 472 38.62 -1.94 29.12
C ALA A 472 38.01 -0.75 29.88
N THR A 473 38.69 -0.31 30.94
CA THR A 473 38.42 0.96 31.64
C THR A 473 38.85 2.14 30.77
N GLN A 474 37.91 2.73 30.03
CA GLN A 474 38.11 3.93 29.22
C GLN A 474 36.77 4.67 29.02
N GLN A 475 36.84 5.95 28.69
CA GLN A 475 35.67 6.72 28.30
C GLN A 475 35.18 6.25 26.92
N TYR A 476 33.89 5.94 26.83
CA TYR A 476 33.17 5.62 25.59
C TYR A 476 32.24 6.73 25.09
N PRO A 477 31.41 7.38 25.93
CA PRO A 477 30.59 8.50 25.47
C PRO A 477 31.43 9.78 25.26
N PRO A 478 30.93 10.75 24.47
CA PRO A 478 31.45 12.11 24.46
C PRO A 478 31.39 12.78 25.83
N ASP A 479 32.17 13.85 26.04
CA ASP A 479 32.40 14.46 27.36
C ASP A 479 31.10 14.94 28.05
N ASP A 480 30.16 15.47 27.27
CA ASP A 480 28.85 15.95 27.72
C ASP A 480 27.84 14.83 28.05
N LEU A 481 28.17 13.58 27.71
CA LEU A 481 27.37 12.38 27.98
C LEU A 481 28.05 11.41 28.97
N VAL A 482 29.18 11.80 29.58
CA VAL A 482 29.82 11.00 30.64
C VAL A 482 28.87 10.85 31.85
N GLY A 483 28.75 9.63 32.36
CA GLY A 483 27.86 9.30 33.48
C GLY A 483 26.41 9.00 33.09
N ARG A 484 25.96 9.38 31.88
CA ARG A 484 24.60 9.11 31.37
C ARG A 484 24.36 7.59 31.29
N ASN A 485 23.17 7.15 31.69
CA ASN A 485 22.68 5.79 31.51
C ASN A 485 21.45 5.86 30.59
N TYR A 486 21.45 5.14 29.47
CA TYR A 486 20.26 5.01 28.61
C TYR A 486 19.50 3.71 28.88
N TYR A 487 20.23 2.60 28.99
CA TYR A 487 19.61 1.29 29.23
C TYR A 487 19.48 1.04 30.74
N GLU A 488 18.24 1.03 31.23
CA GLU A 488 17.90 0.79 32.63
C GLU A 488 17.06 -0.51 32.72
N PRO A 489 17.71 -1.69 32.80
CA PRO A 489 17.01 -2.97 32.80
C PRO A 489 16.10 -3.13 34.02
N THR A 490 14.98 -3.81 33.81
CA THR A 490 14.01 -4.17 34.85
C THR A 490 14.48 -5.38 35.69
N GLY A 491 13.71 -5.74 36.72
CA GLY A 491 13.90 -6.99 37.46
C GLY A 491 13.23 -8.22 36.82
N ASN A 492 12.67 -8.07 35.61
CA ASN A 492 11.79 -9.05 34.97
C ASN A 492 12.58 -10.01 34.07
N GLY A 493 12.26 -11.31 34.15
CA GLY A 493 12.88 -12.33 33.30
C GLY A 493 14.41 -12.30 33.33
N ALA A 494 15.03 -12.41 32.15
CA ALA A 494 16.47 -12.38 31.96
C ALA A 494 17.11 -11.02 32.30
N GLU A 495 16.35 -9.91 32.36
CA GLU A 495 16.91 -8.60 32.70
C GLU A 495 17.48 -8.53 34.11
N ARG A 496 17.04 -9.40 35.03
CA ARG A 496 17.60 -9.51 36.39
C ARG A 496 19.11 -9.84 36.39
N ASP A 497 19.50 -10.80 35.54
CA ASP A 497 20.90 -11.21 35.42
C ASP A 497 21.69 -10.20 34.56
N ILE A 498 21.04 -9.63 33.54
CA ILE A 498 21.62 -8.56 32.72
C ILE A 498 21.91 -7.32 33.57
N ALA A 499 21.02 -6.91 34.47
CA ALA A 499 21.21 -5.79 35.40
C ALA A 499 22.44 -6.03 36.29
N THR A 500 22.50 -7.20 36.94
CA THR A 500 23.63 -7.62 37.77
C THR A 500 24.96 -7.62 37.00
N ARG A 501 24.96 -8.04 35.73
CA ARG A 501 26.14 -7.98 34.85
C ARG A 501 26.47 -6.55 34.42
N LEU A 502 25.46 -5.76 34.04
CA LEU A 502 25.59 -4.39 33.55
C LEU A 502 26.18 -3.45 34.61
N GLU A 503 25.81 -3.60 35.88
CA GLU A 503 26.42 -2.85 36.98
C GLU A 503 27.91 -3.14 37.14
N ARG A 504 28.31 -4.41 37.03
CA ARG A 504 29.73 -4.82 37.06
C ARG A 504 30.49 -4.24 35.86
N LEU A 505 29.89 -4.32 34.66
CA LEU A 505 30.48 -3.74 33.44
C LEU A 505 30.62 -2.22 33.57
N ARG A 506 29.59 -1.50 34.05
CA ARG A 506 29.63 -0.06 34.27
C ARG A 506 30.74 0.33 35.25
N ARG A 507 30.91 -0.41 36.34
CA ARG A 507 32.01 -0.21 37.31
C ARG A 507 33.40 -0.37 36.68
N ILE A 508 33.63 -1.47 35.96
CA ILE A 508 34.93 -1.70 35.28
C ILE A 508 35.20 -0.61 34.22
N ILE A 509 34.20 -0.28 33.39
CA ILE A 509 34.34 0.72 32.32
C ILE A 509 34.64 2.12 32.90
N ARG A 510 33.97 2.50 34.00
CA ARG A 510 34.08 3.82 34.63
C ARG A 510 35.24 3.93 35.63
N GLY A 511 35.81 2.80 36.07
CA GLY A 511 36.89 2.76 37.07
C GLY A 511 36.43 3.07 38.50
N THR A 512 35.21 2.64 38.85
CA THR A 512 34.50 2.94 40.12
C THR A 512 34.18 1.69 40.92
#